data_AF-A0A973H0C8-F1
#
_entry.id   AF-A0A973H0C8-F1
#
_cell.length_a   1.000
_cell.length_b   1.000
_cell.length_c   1.000
_cell.angle_alpha   90.00
_cell.angle_beta   90.00
_cell.angle_gamma   90.00
#
_symmetry.space_group_name_H-M   'P 1'
#
loop_
_entity.id
_entity.type
_entity.pdbx_description
1 polymer ?
#
loop_
_entity_poly.entity_id
_entity_poly.type
_entity_poly.pdbx_seq_one_letter_code
_entity_poly.pdbx_strand_id
1 'polypeptide(L)'
;ESADTPLNPPAAAAPLQDAASKWSDLPDLLLIDGGRGQLNAALDALRALKFEHIPVVGVAKGVDRNRFDLVRPDQEQLIILPRDSKALGLVQRADEEAHRFAITYHRKLRGKAAFASPLEDIPGIGPKRKKALLKAFGSLDGIRKASVEEIAAVQGMTKKAAEDLKGLI
;
A
#
# COMPACT_ATOMS: atom_id res chain seq x y z
N GLU A 1 -4.04 -17.80 38.59
CA GLU A 1 -4.22 -18.75 37.48
C GLU A 1 -5.32 -18.19 36.57
N SER A 2 -4.94 -17.43 35.55
CA SER A 2 -4.64 -17.88 34.17
C SER A 2 -5.85 -18.51 33.49
N ALA A 3 -6.60 -17.63 32.83
CA ALA A 3 -7.60 -17.94 31.83
C ALA A 3 -6.97 -18.70 30.65
N ASP A 4 -7.65 -19.74 30.18
CA ASP A 4 -7.43 -20.31 28.86
C ASP A 4 -8.80 -20.44 28.19
N THR A 5 -9.19 -19.39 27.47
CA THR A 5 -10.35 -19.42 26.58
C THR A 5 -9.85 -19.87 25.22
N PRO A 6 -10.29 -21.02 24.69
CA PRO A 6 -9.80 -21.50 23.41
C PRO A 6 -10.18 -20.50 22.30
N LEU A 7 -9.16 -19.97 21.64
CA LEU A 7 -9.30 -19.19 20.41
C LEU A 7 -9.93 -20.09 19.35
N ASN A 8 -11.21 -19.86 19.07
CA ASN A 8 -11.90 -20.50 17.96
C ASN A 8 -11.22 -20.00 16.66
N PRO A 9 -10.66 -20.86 15.80
CA PRO A 9 -10.11 -20.41 14.53
C PRO A 9 -11.25 -19.79 13.71
N PRO A 10 -10.99 -18.71 12.94
CA PRO A 10 -12.01 -18.14 12.08
C PRO A 10 -12.53 -19.22 11.15
N ALA A 11 -13.85 -19.39 11.16
CA ALA A 11 -14.57 -20.39 10.36
C ALA A 11 -14.03 -20.41 8.93
N ALA A 12 -13.72 -21.63 8.46
CA ALA A 12 -13.29 -21.89 7.09
C ALA A 12 -14.19 -21.11 6.13
N ALA A 13 -13.59 -20.17 5.39
CA ALA A 13 -14.29 -19.34 4.44
C ALA A 13 -15.09 -20.24 3.49
N ALA A 14 -16.38 -19.97 3.38
CA ALA A 14 -17.28 -20.67 2.49
C ALA A 14 -16.71 -20.72 1.05
N PRO A 15 -17.01 -21.78 0.27
CA PRO A 15 -16.57 -21.85 -1.12
C PRO A 15 -17.09 -20.62 -1.85
N LEU A 16 -16.18 -19.85 -2.47
CA LEU A 16 -16.52 -18.72 -3.33
C LEU A 16 -17.27 -19.27 -4.55
N GLN A 17 -18.60 -19.38 -4.45
CA GLN A 17 -19.46 -19.74 -5.57
C GLN A 17 -19.74 -18.49 -6.42
N ASP A 18 -19.20 -18.52 -7.63
CA ASP A 18 -19.62 -17.88 -8.88
C ASP A 18 -20.31 -16.51 -8.78
N ALA A 19 -19.48 -15.47 -8.76
CA ALA A 19 -19.72 -14.32 -9.62
C ALA A 19 -18.67 -14.38 -10.72
N ALA A 20 -19.09 -14.39 -11.99
CA ALA A 20 -18.23 -14.10 -13.14
C ALA A 20 -17.68 -12.67 -12.98
N SER A 21 -16.67 -12.58 -12.11
CA SER A 21 -16.00 -11.38 -11.70
C SER A 21 -14.92 -11.12 -12.73
N LYS A 22 -14.62 -9.85 -13.00
CA LYS A 22 -13.52 -9.39 -13.87
C LYS A 22 -12.12 -9.87 -13.44
N TRP A 23 -12.06 -10.72 -12.42
CA TRP A 23 -10.92 -11.31 -11.74
C TRP A 23 -10.96 -12.85 -11.76
N SER A 24 -11.92 -13.45 -12.46
CA SER A 24 -12.00 -14.91 -12.69
C SER A 24 -11.00 -15.39 -13.75
N ASP A 25 -10.57 -14.47 -14.62
CA ASP A 25 -9.52 -14.73 -15.60
C ASP A 25 -8.14 -14.65 -14.93
N LEU A 26 -7.39 -15.75 -14.99
CA LEU A 26 -6.00 -15.78 -14.58
C LEU A 26 -5.14 -15.02 -15.60
N PRO A 27 -4.07 -14.33 -15.17
CA PRO A 27 -3.18 -13.64 -16.08
C PRO A 27 -2.33 -14.65 -16.88
N ASP A 28 -2.04 -14.32 -18.13
CA ASP A 28 -1.08 -15.07 -18.96
C ASP A 28 0.38 -14.86 -18.50
N LEU A 29 0.66 -13.79 -17.75
CA LEU A 29 1.99 -13.46 -17.22
C LEU A 29 1.87 -12.59 -15.97
N LEU A 30 2.64 -12.94 -14.94
CA LEU A 30 2.85 -12.13 -13.75
C LEU A 30 4.21 -11.41 -13.82
N LEU A 31 4.18 -10.08 -13.74
CA LEU A 31 5.38 -9.26 -13.57
C LEU A 31 5.54 -8.87 -12.10
N ILE A 32 6.69 -9.21 -11.52
CA ILE A 32 7.04 -8.88 -10.14
C ILE A 32 7.98 -7.68 -10.13
N ASP A 33 7.58 -6.57 -9.49
CA ASP A 33 8.46 -5.41 -9.23
C ASP A 33 9.51 -5.81 -8.18
N GLY A 34 10.60 -6.41 -8.65
CA GLY A 34 11.65 -6.93 -7.80
C GLY A 34 12.56 -7.92 -8.51
N GLY A 35 13.77 -8.07 -7.94
CA GLY A 35 14.77 -8.99 -8.43
C GLY A 35 14.52 -10.44 -7.98
N ARG A 36 15.59 -11.24 -7.97
CA ARG A 36 15.57 -12.68 -7.65
C ARG A 36 14.84 -13.02 -6.35
N GLY A 37 15.09 -12.27 -5.28
CA GLY A 37 14.51 -12.55 -3.97
C GLY A 37 12.99 -12.42 -3.98
N GLN A 38 12.46 -11.31 -4.53
CA GLN A 38 11.02 -11.10 -4.66
C GLN A 38 10.37 -12.11 -5.61
N LEU A 39 11.03 -12.43 -6.73
CA LEU A 39 10.56 -13.45 -7.67
C LEU A 39 10.41 -14.81 -6.99
N ASN A 40 11.42 -15.25 -6.23
CA ASN A 40 11.37 -16.53 -5.52
C ASN A 40 10.23 -16.57 -4.48
N ALA A 41 10.05 -15.48 -3.73
CA ALA A 41 8.94 -15.39 -2.78
C ALA A 41 7.57 -15.48 -3.47
N ALA A 42 7.42 -14.85 -4.64
CA ALA A 42 6.19 -14.96 -5.44
C ALA A 42 5.97 -16.39 -5.96
N LEU A 43 7.02 -17.07 -6.42
CA LEU A 43 6.95 -18.46 -6.87
C LEU A 43 6.54 -19.41 -5.76
N ASP A 44 7.08 -19.25 -4.55
CA ASP A 44 6.72 -20.08 -3.41
C ASP A 44 5.25 -19.88 -3.00
N ALA A 45 4.75 -18.64 -3.06
CA ALA A 45 3.33 -18.35 -2.83
C ALA A 45 2.44 -18.98 -3.91
N LEU A 46 2.81 -18.88 -5.18
CA LEU A 46 2.07 -19.50 -6.29
C LEU A 46 2.06 -21.03 -6.18
N ARG A 47 3.18 -21.65 -5.79
CA ARG A 47 3.26 -23.09 -5.53
C ARG A 47 2.31 -23.50 -4.40
N ALA A 48 2.32 -22.78 -3.28
CA ALA A 48 1.43 -23.05 -2.16
C ALA A 48 -0.06 -22.94 -2.54
N LEU A 49 -0.39 -22.04 -3.46
CA LEU A 49 -1.74 -21.83 -3.98
C LEU A 49 -2.08 -22.67 -5.23
N LYS A 50 -1.16 -23.53 -5.70
CA LYS A 50 -1.31 -24.39 -6.90
C LYS A 50 -1.48 -23.61 -8.23
N PHE A 51 -0.89 -22.42 -8.32
CA PHE A 51 -0.85 -21.57 -9.52
C PHE A 51 0.52 -21.52 -10.21
N GLU A 52 1.37 -22.52 -9.97
CA GLU A 52 2.72 -22.62 -10.55
C GLU A 52 2.75 -22.72 -12.08
N HIS A 53 1.61 -22.98 -12.72
CA HIS A 53 1.46 -22.99 -14.18
C HIS A 53 1.46 -21.59 -14.80
N ILE A 54 1.24 -20.54 -14.00
CA ILE A 54 1.24 -19.16 -14.50
C ILE A 54 2.70 -18.69 -14.68
N PRO A 55 3.09 -18.20 -15.87
CA PRO A 55 4.41 -17.64 -16.09
C PRO A 55 4.68 -16.43 -15.18
N VAL A 56 5.88 -16.36 -14.60
CA VAL A 56 6.30 -15.27 -13.72
C VAL A 56 7.67 -14.75 -14.12
N VAL A 57 7.81 -13.43 -14.19
CA VAL A 57 9.09 -12.76 -14.40
C VAL A 57 9.30 -11.67 -13.36
N GLY A 58 10.52 -11.56 -12.84
CA GLY A 58 10.93 -10.42 -12.01
C GLY A 58 11.43 -9.29 -12.89
N VAL A 59 11.29 -8.05 -12.42
CA VAL A 59 11.81 -6.84 -13.06
C VAL A 59 12.92 -6.28 -12.17
N ALA A 60 14.16 -6.44 -12.63
CA ALA A 60 15.34 -5.90 -11.96
C ALA A 60 15.64 -4.49 -12.49
N LYS A 61 15.60 -3.51 -11.59
CA LYS A 61 15.93 -2.12 -11.90
C LYS A 61 17.44 -1.90 -11.79
N GLY A 62 18.01 -1.23 -12.80
CA GLY A 62 19.38 -0.73 -12.71
C GLY A 62 19.53 0.37 -11.64
N VAL A 63 20.76 0.66 -11.21
CA VAL A 63 21.08 1.67 -10.18
C VAL A 63 20.43 3.02 -10.48
N ASP A 64 20.49 3.46 -11.74
CA ASP A 64 19.91 4.73 -12.19
C ASP A 64 18.45 4.61 -12.67
N ARG A 65 17.79 3.45 -12.46
CA ARG A 65 16.46 3.12 -12.99
C ARG A 65 16.32 3.29 -14.51
N ASN A 66 17.44 3.34 -15.22
CA ASN A 66 17.50 3.45 -16.67
C ASN A 66 17.44 2.08 -17.38
N ARG A 67 17.33 0.99 -16.60
CA ARG A 67 17.17 -0.40 -17.06
C ARG A 67 16.08 -1.10 -16.26
N PHE A 68 15.33 -1.94 -16.96
CA PHE A 68 14.28 -2.82 -16.44
C PHE A 68 14.54 -4.19 -17.05
N ASP A 69 15.57 -4.88 -16.55
CA ASP A 69 16.01 -6.17 -17.07
C ASP A 69 15.14 -7.27 -16.46
N LEU A 70 14.78 -8.29 -17.25
CA LEU A 70 13.89 -9.35 -16.75
C LEU A 70 14.68 -10.48 -16.10
N VAL A 71 14.17 -10.95 -14.97
CA VAL A 71 14.67 -12.09 -14.21
C VAL A 71 13.72 -13.25 -14.43
N ARG A 72 14.23 -14.37 -14.96
CA ARG A 72 13.45 -15.60 -15.10
C ARG A 72 13.73 -16.56 -13.95
N PRO A 73 12.74 -17.31 -13.44
CA PRO A 73 12.91 -18.27 -12.34
C PRO A 73 14.06 -19.25 -12.54
N ASP A 74 14.20 -19.74 -13.77
CA ASP A 74 15.03 -20.88 -14.18
C ASP A 74 16.34 -20.47 -14.87
N GLN A 75 16.65 -19.16 -14.95
CA GLN A 75 17.83 -18.65 -15.64
C GLN A 75 18.58 -17.67 -14.75
N GLU A 76 19.89 -17.87 -14.59
CA GLU A 76 20.75 -16.94 -13.84
C GLU A 76 20.93 -15.62 -14.59
N GLN A 77 20.99 -15.69 -15.92
CA GLN A 77 21.22 -14.54 -16.78
C GLN A 77 19.96 -13.69 -16.91
N LEU A 78 20.16 -12.37 -16.86
CA LEU A 78 19.10 -11.40 -17.08
C LEU A 78 18.76 -11.32 -18.57
N ILE A 79 17.48 -11.19 -18.88
CA ILE A 79 17.05 -10.79 -20.21
C ILE A 79 17.16 -9.27 -20.28
N ILE A 80 18.17 -8.81 -21.01
CA ILE A 80 18.40 -7.39 -21.24
C ILE A 80 17.46 -6.92 -22.34
N LEU A 81 16.56 -6.00 -22.01
CA LEU A 81 15.68 -5.39 -22.99
C LEU A 81 16.40 -4.23 -23.70
N PRO A 82 16.46 -4.20 -25.04
CA PRO A 82 17.06 -3.09 -25.77
C PRO A 82 16.38 -1.76 -25.43
N ARG A 83 17.16 -0.68 -25.39
CA ARG A 83 16.69 0.66 -24.97
C ARG A 83 15.59 1.23 -25.86
N ASP A 84 15.57 0.84 -27.12
CA ASP A 84 14.60 1.23 -28.15
C ASP A 84 13.47 0.21 -28.33
N SER A 85 13.46 -0.87 -27.53
CA SER A 85 12.45 -1.92 -27.67
C SER A 85 11.08 -1.50 -27.11
N LYS A 86 10.02 -1.86 -27.85
CA LYS A 86 8.64 -1.71 -27.35
C LYS A 86 8.37 -2.55 -26.10
N ALA A 87 9.08 -3.68 -25.95
CA ALA A 87 9.00 -4.53 -24.76
C ALA A 87 9.45 -3.78 -23.50
N LEU A 88 10.57 -3.06 -23.56
CA LEU A 88 11.03 -2.23 -22.45
C LEU A 88 9.99 -1.17 -22.07
N GLY A 89 9.42 -0.48 -23.06
CA GLY A 89 8.38 0.52 -22.83
C GLY A 89 7.06 -0.05 -22.28
N LEU A 90 6.76 -1.34 -22.51
CA LEU A 90 5.63 -2.02 -21.89
C LEU A 90 5.92 -2.33 -20.41
N VAL A 91 7.08 -2.91 -20.13
CA VAL A 91 7.51 -3.26 -18.76
C VAL A 91 7.58 -2.01 -17.88
N GLN A 92 8.16 -0.92 -18.38
CA GLN A 92 8.22 0.36 -17.68
C GLN A 92 6.84 0.88 -17.30
N ARG A 93 5.89 0.91 -18.25
CA ARG A 93 4.53 1.39 -17.98
C ARG A 93 3.79 0.51 -16.98
N ALA A 94 3.96 -0.81 -17.08
CA ALA A 94 3.36 -1.75 -16.12
C ALA A 94 3.91 -1.54 -14.71
N ASP A 95 5.23 -1.37 -14.60
CA ASP A 95 5.92 -1.10 -13.33
C ASP A 95 5.50 0.24 -12.72
N GLU A 96 5.50 1.32 -13.52
CA GLU A 96 5.04 2.64 -13.09
C GLU A 96 3.60 2.63 -12.61
N GLU A 97 2.72 1.89 -13.30
CA GLU A 97 1.32 1.77 -12.92
C GLU A 97 1.17 0.97 -11.61
N ALA A 98 1.89 -0.14 -11.45
CA ALA A 98 1.91 -0.91 -10.21
C ALA A 98 2.44 -0.07 -9.04
N HIS A 99 3.52 0.68 -9.25
CA HIS A 99 4.12 1.57 -8.26
C HIS A 99 3.17 2.72 -7.89
N ARG A 100 2.56 3.38 -8.88
CA ARG A 100 1.57 4.45 -8.69
C ARG A 100 0.37 3.93 -7.91
N PHE A 101 -0.15 2.76 -8.26
CA PHE A 101 -1.26 2.12 -7.57
C PHE A 101 -0.91 1.84 -6.11
N ALA A 102 0.23 1.20 -5.85
CA ALA A 102 0.68 0.87 -4.49
C ALA A 102 0.84 2.13 -3.62
N ILE A 103 1.50 3.17 -4.13
CA ILE A 103 1.65 4.46 -3.43
C ILE A 103 0.29 5.07 -3.12
N THR A 104 -0.60 5.11 -4.11
CA THR A 104 -1.92 5.75 -3.96
C THR A 104 -2.77 4.99 -2.95
N TYR A 105 -2.76 3.66 -3.01
CA TYR A 105 -3.46 2.79 -2.09
C TYR A 105 -2.95 2.94 -0.66
N HIS A 106 -1.63 2.87 -0.43
CA HIS A 106 -1.06 3.07 0.91
C HIS A 106 -1.21 4.50 1.43
N ARG A 107 -1.21 5.52 0.56
CA ARG A 107 -1.54 6.89 0.96
C ARG A 107 -2.99 6.98 1.44
N LYS A 108 -3.93 6.35 0.74
CA LYS A 108 -5.34 6.27 1.15
C LYS A 108 -5.50 5.51 2.46
N LEU A 109 -4.82 4.37 2.62
CA LEU A 109 -4.86 3.56 3.84
C LEU A 109 -4.27 4.30 5.04
N ARG A 110 -3.12 4.97 4.87
CA ARG A 110 -2.53 5.82 5.92
C ARG A 110 -3.42 7.02 6.26
N GLY A 111 -4.04 7.65 5.26
CA GLY A 111 -5.05 8.67 5.49
C GLY A 111 -6.16 8.13 6.38
N LYS A 112 -6.75 6.98 6.03
CA LYS A 112 -7.76 6.28 6.85
C LYS A 112 -7.28 5.93 8.26
N ALA A 113 -6.09 5.37 8.41
CA ALA A 113 -5.52 5.02 9.71
C ALA A 113 -5.23 6.28 10.57
N ALA A 114 -4.86 7.40 9.96
CA ALA A 114 -4.74 8.68 10.66
C ALA A 114 -6.09 9.18 11.19
N PHE A 115 -7.22 8.80 10.56
CA PHE A 115 -8.55 9.01 11.15
C PHE A 115 -8.84 8.05 12.31
N ALA A 116 -8.18 6.90 12.43
CA ALA A 116 -8.62 5.80 13.28
C ALA A 116 -7.82 5.57 14.58
N SER A 117 -6.74 6.30 14.89
CA SER A 117 -5.84 5.79 15.96
C SER A 117 -5.16 6.75 16.95
N PRO A 118 -5.03 8.08 16.75
CA PRO A 118 -4.51 8.92 17.87
C PRO A 118 -5.31 10.18 18.19
N LEU A 119 -6.20 10.62 17.29
CA LEU A 119 -7.03 11.81 17.49
C LEU A 119 -8.37 11.52 18.19
N GLU A 120 -8.70 10.25 18.43
CA GLU A 120 -9.95 9.86 19.12
C GLU A 120 -9.88 10.13 20.63
N ASP A 121 -8.67 10.13 21.20
CA ASP A 121 -8.47 10.33 22.63
C ASP A 121 -8.19 11.78 23.02
N ILE A 122 -8.27 12.75 22.09
CA ILE A 122 -8.02 14.16 22.41
C ILE A 122 -9.27 14.79 23.03
N PRO A 123 -9.27 15.11 24.34
CA PRO A 123 -10.43 15.69 24.99
C PRO A 123 -10.78 17.04 24.36
N GLY A 124 -12.05 17.24 23.98
CA GLY A 124 -12.53 18.51 23.44
C GLY A 124 -12.43 18.69 21.91
N ILE A 125 -11.85 17.72 21.17
CA ILE A 125 -11.83 17.73 19.70
C ILE A 125 -12.79 16.68 19.14
N GLY A 126 -14.03 17.09 18.88
CA GLY A 126 -15.05 16.23 18.28
C GLY A 126 -14.80 15.88 16.80
N PRO A 127 -15.55 14.90 16.25
CA PRO A 127 -15.33 14.34 14.92
C PRO A 127 -15.42 15.36 13.77
N LYS A 128 -16.24 16.41 13.89
CA LYS A 128 -16.33 17.50 12.89
C LYS A 128 -15.03 18.30 12.80
N ARG A 129 -14.46 18.72 13.94
CA ARG A 129 -13.19 19.47 14.01
C ARG A 129 -12.04 18.61 13.50
N LYS A 130 -12.00 17.33 13.88
CA LYS A 130 -11.03 16.35 13.40
C LYS A 130 -11.04 16.20 11.88
N LYS A 131 -12.22 16.08 11.27
CA LYS A 131 -12.35 15.99 9.80
C LYS A 131 -11.86 17.27 9.13
N ALA A 132 -12.12 18.44 9.70
CA ALA A 132 -11.64 19.71 9.18
C ALA A 132 -10.10 19.82 9.26
N LEU A 133 -9.51 19.43 10.40
CA LEU A 133 -8.06 19.42 10.62
C LEU A 133 -7.35 18.46 9.66
N LEU A 134 -7.86 17.23 9.52
CA LEU A 134 -7.27 16.25 8.61
C LEU A 134 -7.47 16.63 7.13
N LYS A 135 -8.56 17.34 6.80
CA LYS A 135 -8.72 17.91 5.45
C LYS A 135 -7.71 19.02 5.17
N ALA A 136 -7.38 19.85 6.16
CA ALA A 136 -6.43 20.94 6.04
C ALA A 136 -4.97 20.46 6.02
N PHE A 137 -4.60 19.52 6.87
CA PHE A 137 -3.20 19.13 7.12
C PHE A 137 -2.84 17.70 6.68
N GLY A 138 -3.83 16.91 6.24
CA GLY A 138 -3.67 15.58 5.66
C GLY A 138 -3.38 14.44 6.65
N SER A 139 -2.58 14.69 7.68
CA SER A 139 -2.17 13.68 8.67
C SER A 139 -1.89 14.29 10.04
N LEU A 140 -1.78 13.47 11.09
CA LEU A 140 -1.40 13.95 12.43
C LEU A 140 -0.03 14.62 12.43
N ASP A 141 0.95 14.09 11.69
CA ASP A 141 2.26 14.73 11.54
C ASP A 141 2.17 16.07 10.82
N GLY A 142 1.22 16.22 9.89
CA GLY A 142 0.91 17.51 9.28
C GLY A 142 0.40 18.51 10.32
N ILE A 143 -0.48 18.08 11.22
CA ILE A 143 -1.00 18.92 12.31
C ILE A 143 0.12 19.27 13.31
N ARG A 144 1.01 18.33 13.64
CA ARG A 144 2.18 18.58 14.50
C ARG A 144 3.13 19.62 13.93
N LYS A 145 3.26 19.71 12.60
CA LYS A 145 4.13 20.69 11.93
C LYS A 145 3.48 22.06 11.78
N ALA A 146 2.15 22.13 11.72
CA ALA A 146 1.42 23.38 11.59
C ALA A 146 1.60 24.29 12.83
N SER A 147 1.50 25.61 12.66
CA SER A 147 1.52 26.55 13.78
C SER A 147 0.17 26.55 14.52
N VAL A 148 0.13 27.12 15.73
CA VAL A 148 -1.11 27.28 16.49
C VAL A 148 -2.12 28.13 15.71
N GLU A 149 -1.64 29.18 15.04
CA GLU A 149 -2.44 30.08 14.21
C GLU A 149 -3.05 29.37 13.01
N GLU A 150 -2.27 28.54 12.33
CA GLU A 150 -2.74 27.72 11.21
C GLU A 150 -3.82 26.73 11.66
N ILE A 151 -3.63 26.09 12.81
CA ILE A 151 -4.61 25.16 13.38
C ILE A 151 -5.88 25.91 13.81
N ALA A 152 -5.75 27.09 14.40
CA ALA A 152 -6.87 27.92 14.82
C ALA A 152 -7.70 28.46 13.63
N ALA A 153 -7.07 28.63 12.46
CA ALA A 153 -7.74 29.06 11.23
C ALA A 153 -8.66 27.97 10.62
N VAL A 154 -8.54 26.71 11.06
CA VAL A 154 -9.39 25.62 10.57
C VAL A 154 -10.82 25.78 11.07
N GLN A 155 -11.78 25.54 10.16
CA GLN A 155 -13.21 25.67 10.46
C GLN A 155 -13.63 24.93 11.73
N GLY A 156 -14.16 25.68 12.70
CA GLY A 156 -14.65 25.17 13.97
C GLY A 156 -13.59 25.06 15.06
N MET A 157 -12.32 25.35 14.78
CA MET A 157 -11.27 25.50 15.79
C MET A 157 -11.33 26.89 16.42
N THR A 158 -10.80 26.99 17.64
CA THR A 158 -10.55 28.25 18.34
C THR A 158 -9.08 28.30 18.71
N LYS A 159 -8.54 29.50 18.98
CA LYS A 159 -7.13 29.64 19.40
C LYS A 159 -6.80 28.76 20.61
N LYS A 160 -7.67 28.77 21.63
CA LYS A 160 -7.55 27.90 22.80
C LYS A 160 -7.53 26.41 22.44
N ALA A 161 -8.45 25.96 21.59
CA ALA A 161 -8.48 24.55 21.17
C ALA A 161 -7.25 24.15 20.34
N ALA A 162 -6.66 25.09 19.60
CA ALA A 162 -5.42 24.88 18.86
C ALA A 162 -4.20 24.77 19.79
N GLU A 163 -4.11 25.63 20.82
CA GLU A 163 -3.09 25.58 21.86
C GLU A 163 -3.18 24.28 22.66
N ASP A 164 -4.38 23.92 23.12
CA ASP A 164 -4.64 22.67 23.85
C ASP A 164 -4.26 21.44 23.02
N LEU A 165 -4.65 21.42 21.73
CA LEU A 165 -4.28 20.37 20.80
C LEU A 165 -2.75 20.27 20.63
N LYS A 166 -2.06 21.41 20.50
CA LYS A 166 -0.60 21.46 20.37
C LYS A 166 0.15 21.03 21.63
N GLY A 167 -0.41 21.25 22.81
CA GLY A 167 0.15 20.76 24.07
C GLY A 167 0.07 19.23 24.22
N LEU A 168 -0.82 18.57 23.46
CA LEU A 168 -1.08 17.14 23.55
C LEU A 168 -0.36 16.30 22.48
N ILE A 169 0.09 16.89 21.36
CA ILE A 169 0.59 16.16 20.19
C ILE A 169 2.06 16.40 19.86
#